data_AF-A0A5B9QSZ8-F1
#
_entry.id   AF-A0A5B9QSZ8-F1
#
_cell.length_a   1.000
_cell.length_b   1.000
_cell.length_c   1.000
_cell.angle_alpha   90.00
_cell.angle_beta   90.00
_cell.angle_gamma   90.00
#
_symmetry.space_group_name_H-M   'P 1'
#
loop_
_entity.id
_entity.type
_entity.pdbx_description
1 polymer ?
#
loop_
_entity_poly.entity_id
_entity_poly.type
_entity_poly.pdbx_seq_one_letter_code
_entity_poly.pdbx_strand_id
1 'polypeptide(L)'
;MKSCVRWSVLVGVLFAGCDHCSAVEFEESEKPKDVIHDLQSGAILSKRSVVAHWGVDTENYKGWATHSNRLIPIYTFGTAGAGPGIDLNSYLGKNSVYRDSTRLKKLYDGEPIETLNPAAEYCDQTDIARLQQAALAAGRKYLFLIIFDGMDWETTRAAAIYKSCRIGYDSGRGRGLHFQDVSADGTSQFGYMVTSPHNTGTEVDVDLQTVKNPNGTLGGGYNVERGGPNPWTPGSDSSYAITENDEDIVRHAYTDSASSATSMCTGIKTFNGSINIDPTGHKLPTVAFQAQLDGYSVGAVSSVPISHATPAAAYAHNVSRNDYQDLTRDLLGLPSVAHPDQPLPGLDVLIGGGYGVTAKTNRPQGSNFEPGSIYLTDADLEAIDSQNEGKYLISERTAGVNGSDALQAAAEQAATTNKRLLGFYGAHKGHLPFATANGDYQCAPGIAEAECYSPADLDENPTLAEMTQAAITVLSTNPKGFWLMVEAGDVDWANHDDNLDNSIGAVFSGDEAVRTVTHWVEQNSNWQESVVIVTADHGHYLFLDQPESLIPTASETK
;
A
#
# COMPACT_ATOMS: atom_id res chain seq x y z
N MET A 1 -40.69 23.24 42.70
CA MET A 1 -41.63 22.40 43.49
C MET A 1 -43.05 22.91 43.29
N LYS A 2 -43.99 22.00 42.97
CA LYS A 2 -45.48 22.13 42.92
C LYS A 2 -46.04 22.96 41.74
N SER A 3 -46.36 22.37 40.59
CA SER A 3 -47.50 21.50 40.21
C SER A 3 -48.81 22.25 39.85
N CYS A 4 -49.05 22.33 38.55
CA CYS A 4 -50.27 21.93 37.81
C CYS A 4 -51.67 22.30 38.37
N VAL A 5 -52.43 23.09 37.62
CA VAL A 5 -53.90 22.98 37.52
C VAL A 5 -54.34 23.26 36.08
N ARG A 6 -55.00 22.27 35.47
CA ARG A 6 -55.73 22.31 34.19
C ARG A 6 -57.20 22.58 34.50
N TRP A 7 -57.88 23.46 33.78
CA TRP A 7 -59.34 23.49 33.68
C TRP A 7 -59.75 23.70 32.22
N SER A 8 -60.61 22.83 31.73
CA SER A 8 -61.26 22.87 30.41
C SER A 8 -62.74 23.17 30.62
N VAL A 9 -63.33 24.04 29.80
CA VAL A 9 -64.78 24.16 29.63
C VAL A 9 -65.11 24.32 28.14
N LEU A 10 -65.89 23.36 27.63
CA LEU A 10 -66.63 23.28 26.36
C LEU A 10 -67.82 24.29 26.37
N VAL A 11 -68.25 24.95 25.29
CA VAL A 11 -69.23 24.60 24.21
C VAL A 11 -69.60 25.99 23.59
N GLY A 12 -69.86 26.26 22.30
CA GLY A 12 -69.92 25.51 21.06
C GLY A 12 -70.50 26.35 19.89
N VAL A 13 -70.21 25.86 18.68
CA VAL A 13 -70.97 25.88 17.40
C VAL A 13 -71.27 27.22 16.66
N LEU A 14 -70.66 27.39 15.48
CA LEU A 14 -71.33 27.40 14.16
C LEU A 14 -70.32 27.40 12.98
N PHE A 15 -70.61 26.56 11.98
CA PHE A 15 -69.81 26.20 10.80
C PHE A 15 -69.75 27.29 9.70
N ALA A 16 -68.63 27.38 8.96
CA ALA A 16 -68.55 27.16 7.50
C ALA A 16 -67.21 27.61 6.85
N GLY A 17 -66.57 26.70 6.11
CA GLY A 17 -65.96 26.99 4.79
C GLY A 17 -64.43 27.12 4.64
N CYS A 18 -63.83 26.13 3.94
CA CYS A 18 -62.64 26.18 3.05
C CYS A 18 -61.29 26.67 3.61
N ASP A 19 -60.12 26.19 3.22
CA ASP A 19 -59.65 25.05 2.43
C ASP A 19 -58.12 25.01 2.67
N HIS A 20 -57.56 23.81 2.75
CA HIS A 20 -56.16 23.48 2.41
C HIS A 20 -55.03 24.29 3.09
N CYS A 21 -54.61 23.84 4.27
CA CYS A 21 -53.25 24.04 4.74
C CYS A 21 -52.38 22.93 4.14
N SER A 22 -51.75 23.18 2.99
CA SER A 22 -50.77 22.26 2.42
C SER A 22 -49.55 22.21 3.33
N ALA A 23 -49.31 21.03 3.91
CA ALA A 23 -48.03 20.70 4.50
C ALA A 23 -46.95 20.89 3.42
N VAL A 24 -45.94 21.70 3.72
CA VAL A 24 -44.71 21.72 2.94
C VAL A 24 -44.01 20.42 3.25
N GLU A 25 -44.23 19.41 2.41
CA GLU A 25 -43.34 18.26 2.32
C GLU A 25 -41.99 18.80 1.89
N PHE A 26 -41.02 18.76 2.80
CA PHE A 26 -39.62 18.84 2.39
C PHE A 26 -39.36 17.57 1.60
N GLU A 27 -39.30 17.69 0.27
CA GLU A 27 -38.68 16.66 -0.56
C GLU A 27 -37.25 16.46 -0.03
N GLU A 28 -37.00 15.33 0.62
CA GLU A 28 -35.64 14.79 0.72
C GLU A 28 -35.14 14.68 -0.71
N SER A 29 -34.18 15.52 -1.08
CA SER A 29 -33.48 15.37 -2.36
C SER A 29 -32.97 13.94 -2.41
N GLU A 30 -33.41 13.15 -3.39
CA GLU A 30 -32.87 11.82 -3.64
C GLU A 30 -31.34 11.94 -3.64
N LYS A 31 -30.68 11.24 -2.71
CA LYS A 31 -29.22 11.18 -2.72
C LYS A 31 -28.77 10.69 -4.09
N PRO A 32 -27.70 11.28 -4.67
CA PRO A 32 -27.13 10.76 -5.91
C PRO A 32 -26.90 9.25 -5.77
N LYS A 33 -27.26 8.50 -6.81
CA LYS A 33 -27.13 7.04 -6.79
C LYS A 33 -25.65 6.67 -6.75
N ASP A 34 -25.21 5.95 -5.72
CA ASP A 34 -23.86 5.43 -5.69
C ASP A 34 -23.79 4.09 -6.45
N VAL A 35 -23.41 4.17 -7.74
CA VAL A 35 -23.39 3.00 -8.62
C VAL A 35 -22.36 1.97 -8.18
N ILE A 36 -21.18 2.38 -7.70
CA ILE A 36 -20.15 1.42 -7.32
C ILE A 36 -20.55 0.72 -6.03
N HIS A 37 -21.10 1.45 -5.07
CA HIS A 37 -21.64 0.88 -3.84
C HIS A 37 -22.78 -0.11 -4.12
N ASP A 38 -23.72 0.25 -5.01
CA ASP A 38 -24.84 -0.62 -5.41
C ASP A 38 -24.34 -1.89 -6.12
N LEU A 39 -23.36 -1.75 -7.03
CA LEU A 39 -22.74 -2.88 -7.73
C LEU A 39 -22.02 -3.81 -6.77
N GLN A 40 -21.20 -3.25 -5.87
CA GLN A 40 -20.50 -3.98 -4.82
C GLN A 40 -21.48 -4.74 -3.92
N SER A 41 -22.48 -4.03 -3.40
CA SER A 41 -23.51 -4.60 -2.53
C SER A 41 -24.26 -5.72 -3.22
N GLY A 42 -24.70 -5.53 -4.46
CA GLY A 42 -25.35 -6.56 -5.27
C GLY A 42 -24.45 -7.77 -5.53
N ALA A 43 -23.16 -7.54 -5.78
CA ALA A 43 -22.18 -8.59 -6.04
C ALA A 43 -21.94 -9.48 -4.81
N ILE A 44 -21.77 -8.89 -3.63
CA ILE A 44 -21.62 -9.65 -2.38
C ILE A 44 -22.86 -10.48 -2.05
N LEU A 45 -24.05 -9.89 -2.24
CA LEU A 45 -25.33 -10.51 -1.89
C LEU A 45 -25.68 -11.67 -2.83
N SER A 46 -25.41 -11.53 -4.12
CA SER A 46 -25.68 -12.55 -5.14
C SER A 46 -24.51 -13.51 -5.38
N LYS A 47 -23.31 -13.17 -4.88
CA LYS A 47 -22.02 -13.83 -5.17
C LYS A 47 -21.59 -13.76 -6.65
N ARG A 48 -22.21 -12.87 -7.43
CA ARG A 48 -21.99 -12.71 -8.86
C ARG A 48 -21.95 -11.25 -9.23
N SER A 49 -21.10 -10.89 -10.17
CA SER A 49 -21.09 -9.56 -10.75
C SER A 49 -20.96 -9.68 -12.25
N VAL A 50 -21.63 -8.79 -12.97
CA VAL A 50 -21.46 -8.67 -14.43
C VAL A 50 -20.32 -7.72 -14.79
N VAL A 51 -19.77 -7.01 -13.80
CA VAL A 51 -18.82 -5.91 -13.99
C VAL A 51 -17.38 -6.39 -13.86
N ALA A 52 -17.12 -7.21 -12.86
CA ALA A 52 -15.78 -7.64 -12.50
C ALA A 52 -15.84 -8.91 -11.63
N HIS A 53 -14.75 -9.66 -11.55
CA HIS A 53 -14.60 -10.77 -10.62
C HIS A 53 -13.13 -10.95 -10.23
N TRP A 54 -12.89 -11.56 -9.06
CA TRP A 54 -11.57 -12.04 -8.68
C TRP A 54 -11.44 -13.54 -8.96
N GLY A 55 -10.29 -13.95 -9.50
CA GLY A 55 -9.99 -15.35 -9.77
C GLY A 55 -10.22 -15.76 -11.23
N VAL A 56 -10.48 -17.06 -11.44
CA VAL A 56 -10.65 -17.67 -12.78
C VAL A 56 -12.09 -17.97 -13.16
N ASP A 57 -13.00 -17.95 -12.19
CA ASP A 57 -14.40 -18.30 -12.40
C ASP A 57 -15.22 -17.02 -12.56
N THR A 58 -15.59 -16.72 -13.80
CA THR A 58 -16.40 -15.54 -14.15
C THR A 58 -17.79 -15.54 -13.50
N GLU A 59 -18.26 -16.69 -13.01
CA GLU A 59 -19.55 -16.84 -12.34
C GLU A 59 -19.44 -16.76 -10.80
N ASN A 60 -18.23 -16.53 -10.28
CA ASN A 60 -17.96 -16.36 -8.86
C ASN A 60 -17.20 -15.06 -8.62
N TYR A 61 -17.92 -14.03 -8.16
CA TYR A 61 -17.35 -12.72 -7.85
C TYR A 61 -16.18 -12.81 -6.86
N LYS A 62 -16.30 -13.75 -5.92
CA LYS A 62 -15.39 -13.95 -4.79
C LYS A 62 -14.54 -15.21 -4.98
N GLY A 63 -14.03 -15.38 -6.19
CA GLY A 63 -13.30 -16.57 -6.61
C GLY A 63 -11.89 -16.66 -6.05
N TRP A 64 -11.32 -15.54 -5.63
CA TRP A 64 -9.94 -15.47 -5.20
C TRP A 64 -9.69 -14.25 -4.32
N ALA A 65 -9.20 -14.46 -3.11
CA ALA A 65 -8.98 -13.40 -2.12
C ALA A 65 -7.53 -13.45 -1.61
N THR A 66 -6.56 -13.65 -2.51
CA THR A 66 -5.14 -13.57 -2.14
C THR A 66 -4.30 -13.14 -3.35
N HIS A 67 -2.99 -13.19 -3.23
CA HIS A 67 -2.09 -12.58 -4.19
C HIS A 67 -2.00 -13.38 -5.50
N SER A 68 -1.37 -12.79 -6.49
CA SER A 68 -1.16 -13.39 -7.79
C SER A 68 0.21 -13.06 -8.35
N ASN A 69 0.72 -13.95 -9.20
CA ASN A 69 1.97 -13.78 -9.91
C ASN A 69 1.82 -12.97 -11.22
N ARG A 70 0.76 -12.16 -11.36
CA ARG A 70 0.55 -11.30 -12.53
C ARG A 70 1.68 -10.25 -12.61
N LEU A 71 2.15 -9.94 -13.82
CA LEU A 71 3.17 -8.89 -13.99
C LEU A 71 2.64 -7.54 -13.50
N ILE A 72 3.49 -6.78 -12.82
CA ILE A 72 3.09 -5.54 -12.13
C ILE A 72 3.60 -4.31 -12.87
N PRO A 73 2.73 -3.32 -13.16
CA PRO A 73 3.14 -2.05 -13.77
C PRO A 73 4.12 -1.24 -12.91
N ILE A 74 5.05 -0.55 -13.57
CA ILE A 74 5.99 0.40 -12.96
C ILE A 74 5.86 1.74 -13.68
N TYR A 75 5.71 2.81 -12.91
CA TYR A 75 5.78 4.20 -13.39
C TYR A 75 6.98 4.86 -12.71
N THR A 76 7.86 5.48 -13.50
CA THR A 76 8.99 6.24 -12.93
C THR A 76 9.01 7.66 -13.47
N PHE A 77 9.61 8.57 -12.70
CA PHE A 77 9.72 9.99 -12.99
C PHE A 77 11.11 10.49 -12.59
N GLY A 78 11.70 11.39 -13.38
CA GLY A 78 13.10 11.79 -13.20
C GLY A 78 14.12 10.74 -13.68
N THR A 79 13.68 9.78 -14.50
CA THR A 79 14.47 8.59 -14.87
C THR A 79 14.85 8.53 -16.35
N ALA A 80 13.99 9.00 -17.26
CA ALA A 80 14.30 8.91 -18.69
C ALA A 80 15.54 9.77 -19.04
N GLY A 81 16.56 9.15 -19.63
CA GLY A 81 17.82 9.83 -19.96
C GLY A 81 18.65 10.24 -18.74
N ALA A 82 18.30 9.80 -17.53
CA ALA A 82 18.95 10.19 -16.27
C ALA A 82 20.31 9.52 -16.04
N GLY A 83 20.73 8.62 -16.94
CA GLY A 83 22.01 7.92 -16.90
C GLY A 83 21.87 6.41 -16.68
N PRO A 84 22.97 5.65 -16.86
CA PRO A 84 22.96 4.19 -16.71
C PRO A 84 22.46 3.76 -15.33
N GLY A 85 21.54 2.79 -15.29
CA GLY A 85 20.98 2.25 -14.05
C GLY A 85 19.85 3.09 -13.45
N ILE A 86 19.75 4.39 -13.74
CA ILE A 86 18.61 5.24 -13.31
C ILE A 86 17.48 5.19 -14.34
N ASP A 87 17.82 5.20 -15.62
CA ASP A 87 16.85 5.01 -16.70
C ASP A 87 16.26 3.60 -16.62
N LEU A 88 14.93 3.49 -16.55
CA LEU A 88 14.21 2.22 -16.41
C LEU A 88 14.52 1.25 -17.57
N ASN A 89 14.82 1.76 -18.76
CA ASN A 89 15.23 0.93 -19.90
C ASN A 89 16.58 0.23 -19.69
N SER A 90 17.32 0.55 -18.61
CA SER A 90 18.49 -0.21 -18.18
C SER A 90 18.15 -1.65 -17.76
N TYR A 91 16.87 -1.94 -17.51
CA TYR A 91 16.40 -3.24 -17.01
C TYR A 91 15.31 -3.89 -17.88
N LEU A 92 14.69 -3.15 -18.80
CA LEU A 92 13.62 -3.65 -19.68
C LEU A 92 14.14 -4.23 -21.00
N GLY A 93 13.27 -4.95 -21.71
CA GLY A 93 13.55 -5.45 -23.05
C GLY A 93 14.83 -6.27 -23.11
N LYS A 94 15.74 -5.93 -24.05
CA LYS A 94 17.04 -6.60 -24.23
C LYS A 94 17.92 -6.64 -22.96
N ASN A 95 17.67 -5.76 -21.99
CA ASN A 95 18.44 -5.69 -20.74
C ASN A 95 17.79 -6.49 -19.60
N SER A 96 16.62 -7.09 -19.84
CA SER A 96 15.92 -7.93 -18.86
C SER A 96 16.78 -9.07 -18.36
N VAL A 97 16.75 -9.29 -17.05
CA VAL A 97 17.40 -10.42 -16.39
C VAL A 97 16.84 -11.76 -16.90
N TYR A 98 15.57 -11.80 -17.30
CA TYR A 98 14.87 -12.99 -17.77
C TYR A 98 15.31 -13.46 -19.16
N ARG A 99 16.15 -12.69 -19.88
CA ARG A 99 16.73 -13.09 -21.16
C ARG A 99 18.03 -13.88 -21.03
N ASP A 100 18.60 -13.97 -19.83
CA ASP A 100 19.94 -14.53 -19.61
C ASP A 100 19.95 -15.59 -18.49
N SER A 101 20.28 -16.82 -18.87
CA SER A 101 20.37 -17.98 -17.96
C SER A 101 21.34 -17.77 -16.79
N THR A 102 22.48 -17.11 -17.03
CA THR A 102 23.50 -16.87 -15.99
C THR A 102 22.98 -15.85 -14.98
N ARG A 103 22.31 -14.79 -15.47
CA ARG A 103 21.72 -13.78 -14.59
C ARG A 103 20.52 -14.32 -13.81
N LEU A 104 19.69 -15.18 -14.40
CA LEU A 104 18.61 -15.88 -13.69
C LEU A 104 19.16 -16.78 -12.58
N LYS A 105 20.21 -17.56 -12.87
CA LYS A 105 20.89 -18.38 -11.86
C LYS A 105 21.41 -17.56 -10.69
N LYS A 106 21.91 -16.36 -10.95
CA LYS A 106 22.33 -15.43 -9.90
C LYS A 106 21.15 -14.85 -9.11
N LEU A 107 20.01 -14.61 -9.76
CA LEU A 107 18.83 -14.00 -9.14
C LEU A 107 18.12 -14.96 -8.18
N TYR A 108 18.06 -16.26 -8.51
CA TYR A 108 17.29 -17.28 -7.79
C TYR A 108 18.15 -18.38 -7.15
N ASP A 109 19.47 -18.23 -7.09
CA ASP A 109 20.42 -19.29 -6.68
C ASP A 109 20.21 -20.63 -7.43
N GLY A 110 19.85 -20.52 -8.71
CA GLY A 110 19.37 -21.62 -9.53
C GLY A 110 18.61 -21.08 -10.73
N GLU A 111 18.46 -21.87 -11.79
CA GLU A 111 17.60 -21.48 -12.92
C GLU A 111 16.18 -21.93 -12.62
N PRO A 112 15.22 -21.00 -12.45
CA PRO A 112 13.84 -21.39 -12.23
C PRO A 112 13.28 -22.07 -13.47
N ILE A 113 12.43 -23.06 -13.25
CA ILE A 113 11.87 -23.92 -14.29
C ILE A 113 11.07 -23.04 -15.28
N GLU A 114 11.28 -23.21 -16.58
CA GLU A 114 10.49 -22.53 -17.64
C GLU A 114 10.40 -20.99 -17.49
N THR A 115 11.41 -20.35 -16.87
CA THR A 115 11.43 -18.89 -16.62
C THR A 115 12.30 -18.12 -17.61
N LEU A 116 13.27 -18.76 -18.26
CA LEU A 116 14.09 -18.12 -19.28
C LEU A 116 13.23 -17.72 -20.48
N ASN A 117 13.15 -16.42 -20.76
CA ASN A 117 12.39 -15.85 -21.84
C ASN A 117 13.26 -14.88 -22.66
N PRO A 118 13.82 -15.32 -23.80
CA PRO A 118 14.63 -14.46 -24.68
C PRO A 118 13.91 -13.22 -25.24
N ALA A 119 12.58 -13.17 -25.15
CA ALA A 119 11.73 -12.07 -25.58
C ALA A 119 11.16 -11.24 -24.41
N ALA A 120 11.65 -11.40 -23.18
CA ALA A 120 11.14 -10.68 -22.01
C ALA A 120 11.23 -9.15 -22.18
N GLU A 121 10.10 -8.46 -22.11
CA GLU A 121 10.05 -6.98 -22.13
C GLU A 121 10.01 -6.38 -20.71
N TYR A 122 9.82 -7.22 -19.70
CA TYR A 122 9.73 -6.88 -18.28
C TYR A 122 11.07 -7.00 -17.54
N CYS A 123 11.19 -6.34 -16.40
CA CYS A 123 12.31 -6.48 -15.47
C CYS A 123 11.94 -7.35 -14.25
N ASP A 124 12.82 -7.43 -13.28
CA ASP A 124 12.53 -8.03 -11.98
C ASP A 124 12.37 -6.95 -10.90
N GLN A 125 11.56 -7.19 -9.87
CA GLN A 125 11.39 -6.23 -8.76
C GLN A 125 12.71 -5.86 -8.05
N THR A 126 13.74 -6.72 -8.08
CA THR A 126 15.07 -6.39 -7.56
C THR A 126 15.75 -5.26 -8.34
N ASP A 127 15.34 -4.99 -9.57
CA ASP A 127 15.83 -3.86 -10.36
C ASP A 127 15.32 -2.51 -9.83
N ILE A 128 14.21 -2.48 -9.09
CA ILE A 128 13.72 -1.28 -8.39
C ILE A 128 14.75 -0.81 -7.35
N ALA A 129 15.33 -1.73 -6.58
CA ALA A 129 16.42 -1.40 -5.65
C ALA A 129 17.66 -0.88 -6.40
N ARG A 130 18.04 -1.53 -7.50
CA ARG A 130 19.21 -1.13 -8.31
C ARG A 130 19.04 0.25 -8.92
N LEU A 131 17.82 0.60 -9.34
CA LEU A 131 17.48 1.94 -9.82
C LEU A 131 17.70 2.99 -8.74
N GLN A 132 17.19 2.75 -7.53
CA GLN A 132 17.37 3.65 -6.40
C GLN A 132 18.86 3.79 -6.01
N GLN A 133 19.60 2.68 -5.96
CA GLN A 133 21.04 2.67 -5.68
C GLN A 133 21.82 3.48 -6.72
N ALA A 134 21.50 3.33 -8.01
CA ALA A 134 22.12 4.12 -9.07
C ALA A 134 21.81 5.62 -8.93
N ALA A 135 20.59 5.97 -8.52
CA ALA A 135 20.19 7.35 -8.27
C ALA A 135 20.97 7.97 -7.09
N LEU A 136 21.09 7.25 -5.96
CA LEU A 136 21.91 7.70 -4.83
C LEU A 136 23.38 7.85 -5.21
N ALA A 137 23.95 6.87 -5.93
CA ALA A 137 25.33 6.92 -6.39
C ALA A 137 25.61 8.08 -7.36
N ALA A 138 24.61 8.48 -8.15
CA ALA A 138 24.67 9.67 -9.00
C ALA A 138 24.42 10.99 -8.26
N GLY A 139 24.16 10.94 -6.94
CA GLY A 139 23.95 12.11 -6.10
C GLY A 139 22.56 12.74 -6.25
N ARG A 140 21.55 11.98 -6.70
CA ARG A 140 20.15 12.46 -6.61
C ARG A 140 19.82 12.74 -5.15
N LYS A 141 19.07 13.81 -4.91
CA LYS A 141 18.81 14.33 -3.55
C LYS A 141 17.52 13.74 -2.98
N TYR A 142 16.51 13.53 -3.79
CA TYR A 142 15.18 13.14 -3.31
C TYR A 142 14.72 11.87 -3.99
N LEU A 143 14.58 10.78 -3.23
CA LEU A 143 14.13 9.51 -3.74
C LEU A 143 12.80 9.14 -3.08
N PHE A 144 11.81 8.81 -3.89
CA PHE A 144 10.50 8.37 -3.44
C PHE A 144 10.20 6.99 -4.02
N LEU A 145 9.88 6.04 -3.15
CA LEU A 145 9.35 4.73 -3.51
C LEU A 145 7.90 4.65 -3.02
N ILE A 146 6.95 4.69 -3.95
CA ILE A 146 5.52 4.68 -3.65
C ILE A 146 4.96 3.32 -4.08
N ILE A 147 4.42 2.57 -3.12
CA ILE A 147 3.90 1.22 -3.30
C ILE A 147 2.40 1.23 -3.05
N PHE A 148 1.64 0.69 -3.99
CA PHE A 148 0.22 0.40 -3.82
C PHE A 148 0.11 -1.11 -3.59
N ASP A 149 0.01 -1.55 -2.33
CA ASP A 149 -0.01 -2.98 -1.99
C ASP A 149 -1.16 -3.66 -2.74
N GLY A 150 -0.89 -4.76 -3.44
CA GLY A 150 -1.90 -5.52 -4.19
C GLY A 150 -2.54 -4.82 -5.41
N MET A 151 -2.08 -3.64 -5.83
CA MET A 151 -2.65 -2.91 -6.98
C MET A 151 -2.15 -3.47 -8.31
N ASP A 152 -2.92 -4.36 -8.92
CA ASP A 152 -2.64 -4.84 -10.26
C ASP A 152 -3.11 -3.87 -11.37
N TRP A 153 -2.88 -4.27 -12.62
CA TRP A 153 -3.26 -3.46 -13.79
C TRP A 153 -4.78 -3.29 -13.94
N GLU A 154 -5.59 -4.30 -13.61
CA GLU A 154 -7.06 -4.21 -13.67
C GLU A 154 -7.59 -3.36 -12.50
N THR A 155 -6.99 -3.45 -11.31
CA THR A 155 -7.30 -2.54 -10.18
C THR A 155 -7.01 -1.09 -10.56
N THR A 156 -5.84 -0.85 -11.17
CA THR A 156 -5.49 0.47 -11.72
C THR A 156 -6.50 0.93 -12.79
N ARG A 157 -6.94 0.01 -13.66
CA ARG A 157 -7.91 0.28 -14.74
C ARG A 157 -9.28 0.63 -14.20
N ALA A 158 -9.77 -0.09 -13.19
CA ALA A 158 -11.05 0.19 -12.54
C ALA A 158 -11.09 1.62 -11.99
N ALA A 159 -10.07 1.99 -11.20
CA ALA A 159 -9.97 3.31 -10.61
C ALA A 159 -9.86 4.42 -11.68
N ALA A 160 -9.05 4.20 -12.72
CA ALA A 160 -8.89 5.16 -13.80
C ALA A 160 -10.18 5.36 -14.62
N ILE A 161 -10.94 4.29 -14.87
CA ILE A 161 -12.21 4.36 -15.60
C ILE A 161 -13.22 5.19 -14.80
N TYR A 162 -13.37 4.88 -13.52
CA TYR A 162 -14.29 5.60 -12.65
C TYR A 162 -13.92 7.09 -12.58
N LYS A 163 -12.65 7.41 -12.27
CA LYS A 163 -12.18 8.80 -12.13
C LYS A 163 -12.31 9.61 -13.42
N SER A 164 -11.99 9.01 -14.56
CA SER A 164 -11.98 9.72 -15.85
C SER A 164 -13.30 9.66 -16.62
N CYS A 165 -14.29 8.91 -16.11
CA CYS A 165 -15.58 8.66 -16.76
C CYS A 165 -15.43 8.15 -18.21
N ARG A 166 -14.34 7.43 -18.50
CA ARG A 166 -14.07 6.86 -19.83
C ARG A 166 -13.26 5.58 -19.71
N ILE A 167 -13.43 4.70 -20.70
CA ILE A 167 -12.49 3.59 -20.90
C ILE A 167 -11.21 4.18 -21.51
N GLY A 168 -10.23 4.44 -20.65
CA GLY A 168 -9.03 5.19 -20.99
C GLY A 168 -7.89 4.36 -21.59
N TYR A 169 -7.91 3.04 -21.40
CA TYR A 169 -6.87 2.13 -21.89
C TYR A 169 -7.23 0.64 -21.74
N ASP A 170 -6.81 -0.14 -22.73
CA ASP A 170 -6.88 -1.62 -22.75
C ASP A 170 -5.47 -2.26 -22.78
N SER A 171 -4.42 -1.44 -22.75
CA SER A 171 -3.02 -1.88 -22.64
C SER A 171 -2.10 -0.73 -22.21
N GLY A 172 -0.90 -1.08 -21.76
CA GLY A 172 0.18 -0.12 -21.49
C GLY A 172 -0.02 0.73 -20.23
N ARG A 173 0.59 1.92 -20.24
CA ARG A 173 0.63 2.89 -19.13
C ARG A 173 -0.75 3.32 -18.66
N GLY A 174 -1.71 3.37 -19.56
CA GLY A 174 -3.02 3.94 -19.29
C GLY A 174 -3.04 5.45 -19.07
N ARG A 175 -4.23 5.95 -18.71
CA ARG A 175 -4.55 7.37 -18.41
C ARG A 175 -5.77 7.44 -17.49
N GLY A 176 -5.87 8.50 -16.70
CA GLY A 176 -7.03 8.79 -15.85
C GLY A 176 -6.67 9.04 -14.38
N LEU A 177 -5.57 8.43 -13.90
CA LEU A 177 -4.97 8.73 -12.61
C LEU A 177 -3.81 9.72 -12.76
N HIS A 178 -3.48 10.46 -11.70
CA HIS A 178 -2.41 11.46 -11.72
C HIS A 178 -1.07 10.85 -12.11
N PHE A 179 -0.67 9.74 -11.48
CA PHE A 179 0.61 9.10 -11.80
C PHE A 179 0.67 8.55 -13.24
N GLN A 180 -0.47 8.29 -13.87
CA GLN A 180 -0.50 7.89 -15.28
C GLN A 180 -0.24 9.09 -16.20
N ASP A 181 -0.73 10.28 -15.83
CA ASP A 181 -0.73 11.46 -16.70
C ASP A 181 0.46 12.43 -16.47
N VAL A 182 1.18 12.32 -15.33
CA VAL A 182 2.38 13.15 -15.06
C VAL A 182 3.49 12.87 -16.07
N SER A 183 4.01 13.95 -16.69
CA SER A 183 5.10 13.88 -17.67
C SER A 183 6.50 14.02 -17.07
N ALA A 184 6.62 14.64 -15.90
CA ALA A 184 7.88 14.93 -15.23
C ALA A 184 8.93 15.58 -16.14
N ASP A 185 8.61 16.71 -16.78
CA ASP A 185 9.45 17.37 -17.80
C ASP A 185 9.87 16.44 -18.96
N GLY A 186 9.00 15.47 -19.29
CA GLY A 186 9.28 14.45 -20.32
C GLY A 186 10.24 13.34 -19.86
N THR A 187 10.53 13.25 -18.55
CA THR A 187 11.42 12.23 -17.97
C THR A 187 10.68 11.03 -17.38
N SER A 188 9.36 10.94 -17.56
CA SER A 188 8.58 9.79 -17.09
C SER A 188 8.75 8.55 -17.97
N GLN A 189 8.77 7.38 -17.35
CA GLN A 189 8.85 6.08 -18.03
C GLN A 189 7.79 5.11 -17.50
N PHE A 190 7.54 4.05 -18.27
CA PHE A 190 6.61 2.98 -17.93
C PHE A 190 7.24 1.64 -18.27
N GLY A 191 7.02 0.65 -17.40
CA GLY A 191 7.45 -0.73 -17.58
C GLY A 191 6.58 -1.67 -16.77
N TYR A 192 7.01 -2.91 -16.64
CA TYR A 192 6.37 -3.89 -15.77
C TYR A 192 7.39 -4.93 -15.33
N MET A 193 7.11 -5.59 -14.20
CA MET A 193 8.04 -6.50 -13.54
C MET A 193 7.41 -7.82 -13.11
N VAL A 194 8.27 -8.82 -12.98
CA VAL A 194 7.97 -10.04 -12.23
C VAL A 194 8.21 -9.79 -10.74
N THR A 195 7.26 -10.22 -9.92
CA THR A 195 7.30 -10.03 -8.47
C THR A 195 7.52 -11.30 -7.66
N SER A 196 7.59 -12.47 -8.31
CA SER A 196 7.70 -13.77 -7.64
C SER A 196 8.82 -13.80 -6.60
N PRO A 197 8.64 -14.45 -5.44
CA PRO A 197 9.65 -14.51 -4.40
C PRO A 197 10.81 -15.40 -4.86
N HIS A 198 11.87 -15.55 -4.06
CA HIS A 198 12.81 -16.66 -4.24
C HIS A 198 12.07 -18.00 -4.14
N ASN A 199 11.24 -18.14 -3.09
CA ASN A 199 10.45 -19.33 -2.81
C ASN A 199 9.34 -19.03 -1.78
N THR A 200 8.43 -19.98 -1.56
CA THR A 200 7.48 -20.01 -0.45
C THR A 200 7.65 -21.28 0.38
N GLY A 201 6.96 -21.39 1.52
CA GLY A 201 7.02 -22.56 2.41
C GLY A 201 8.31 -22.67 3.23
N THR A 202 9.00 -21.54 3.43
CA THR A 202 10.12 -21.47 4.38
C THR A 202 9.59 -21.45 5.81
N GLU A 203 10.09 -22.35 6.62
CA GLU A 203 9.97 -22.43 8.07
C GLU A 203 11.11 -21.66 8.74
N VAL A 204 10.78 -20.95 9.81
CA VAL A 204 11.71 -20.10 10.54
C VAL A 204 11.61 -20.33 12.04
N ASP A 205 12.57 -19.77 12.77
CA ASP A 205 12.52 -19.58 14.21
C ASP A 205 12.59 -18.08 14.50
N VAL A 206 11.49 -17.50 14.98
CA VAL A 206 11.41 -16.06 15.23
C VAL A 206 12.25 -15.68 16.45
N ASP A 207 12.27 -16.50 17.51
CA ASP A 207 13.05 -16.21 18.71
C ASP A 207 14.56 -16.28 18.45
N LEU A 208 15.00 -17.24 17.62
CA LEU A 208 16.41 -17.40 17.27
C LEU A 208 16.83 -16.62 16.02
N GLN A 209 15.87 -16.03 15.29
CA GLN A 209 16.06 -15.40 13.99
C GLN A 209 16.80 -16.32 12.99
N THR A 210 16.33 -17.55 12.84
CA THR A 210 16.95 -18.56 11.96
C THR A 210 16.00 -19.11 10.92
N VAL A 211 16.53 -19.46 9.74
CA VAL A 211 15.80 -20.15 8.67
C VAL A 211 16.07 -21.66 8.76
N LYS A 212 15.02 -22.49 8.73
CA LYS A 212 15.10 -23.95 8.94
C LYS A 212 15.24 -24.73 7.64
N ASN A 213 14.64 -24.25 6.56
CA ASN A 213 14.65 -24.85 5.22
C ASN A 213 14.78 -23.76 4.12
N PRO A 214 16.01 -23.28 3.83
CA PRO A 214 16.27 -22.13 2.93
C PRO A 214 15.63 -22.15 1.53
N ASN A 215 15.26 -23.32 1.01
CA ASN A 215 14.63 -23.46 -0.32
C ASN A 215 13.10 -23.54 -0.27
N GLY A 216 12.52 -23.60 0.93
CA GLY A 216 11.08 -23.79 1.16
C GLY A 216 10.53 -25.03 0.46
N THR A 217 9.27 -24.93 0.01
CA THR A 217 8.53 -26.02 -0.64
C THR A 217 8.26 -25.77 -2.13
N LEU A 218 8.23 -24.51 -2.56
CA LEU A 218 7.97 -24.13 -3.95
C LEU A 218 8.82 -22.91 -4.33
N GLY A 219 9.60 -23.03 -5.40
CA GLY A 219 10.42 -21.94 -5.94
C GLY A 219 9.60 -20.89 -6.69
N GLY A 220 10.08 -19.65 -6.74
CA GLY A 220 9.53 -18.61 -7.60
C GLY A 220 10.04 -18.69 -9.04
N GLY A 221 9.60 -17.73 -9.85
CA GLY A 221 9.88 -17.66 -11.28
C GLY A 221 8.65 -17.20 -12.06
N TYR A 222 8.79 -17.02 -13.37
CA TYR A 222 7.70 -16.57 -14.21
C TYR A 222 7.72 -17.22 -15.59
N ASN A 223 6.74 -18.09 -15.86
CA ASN A 223 6.51 -18.65 -17.18
C ASN A 223 5.58 -17.72 -17.97
N VAL A 224 6.16 -17.07 -19.00
CA VAL A 224 5.46 -16.08 -19.84
C VAL A 224 4.33 -16.67 -20.68
N GLU A 225 4.44 -17.93 -21.11
CA GLU A 225 3.41 -18.59 -21.92
C GLU A 225 2.16 -18.81 -21.09
N ARG A 226 2.32 -19.23 -19.83
CA ARG A 226 1.23 -19.50 -18.89
C ARG A 226 0.66 -18.25 -18.25
N GLY A 227 1.53 -17.35 -17.78
CA GLY A 227 1.14 -16.15 -17.04
C GLY A 227 0.80 -14.93 -17.90
N GLY A 228 1.18 -14.95 -19.19
CA GLY A 228 0.98 -13.84 -20.12
C GLY A 228 2.26 -13.01 -20.35
N PRO A 229 2.38 -12.35 -21.52
CA PRO A 229 3.57 -11.55 -21.85
C PRO A 229 3.61 -10.17 -21.18
N ASN A 230 2.50 -9.70 -20.63
CA ASN A 230 2.34 -8.37 -20.03
C ASN A 230 1.12 -8.39 -19.08
N PRO A 231 0.90 -7.33 -18.28
CA PRO A 231 -0.17 -7.30 -17.28
C PRO A 231 -1.60 -7.46 -17.79
N TRP A 232 -1.88 -7.13 -19.07
CA TRP A 232 -3.23 -7.06 -19.63
C TRP A 232 -3.55 -8.17 -20.65
N THR A 233 -2.56 -9.00 -21.01
CA THR A 233 -2.75 -10.12 -21.94
C THR A 233 -2.71 -11.42 -21.16
N PRO A 234 -3.84 -12.14 -21.03
CA PRO A 234 -3.87 -13.45 -20.38
C PRO A 234 -2.91 -14.44 -21.05
N GLY A 235 -2.31 -15.32 -20.26
CA GLY A 235 -1.53 -16.45 -20.79
C GLY A 235 -2.40 -17.67 -21.11
N SER A 236 -1.75 -18.79 -21.40
CA SER A 236 -2.40 -20.05 -21.79
C SER A 236 -3.06 -20.81 -20.63
N ASP A 237 -2.76 -20.42 -19.39
CA ASP A 237 -3.24 -21.07 -18.17
C ASP A 237 -3.77 -20.03 -17.20
N SER A 238 -5.10 -19.87 -17.17
CA SER A 238 -5.77 -18.89 -16.30
C SER A 238 -5.53 -19.16 -14.81
N SER A 239 -5.15 -20.38 -14.40
CA SER A 239 -4.88 -20.72 -13.00
C SER A 239 -3.45 -20.43 -12.56
N TYR A 240 -2.52 -20.25 -13.51
CA TYR A 240 -1.09 -20.17 -13.24
C TYR A 240 -0.74 -19.06 -12.23
N ALA A 241 -1.36 -17.90 -12.36
CA ALA A 241 -1.05 -16.76 -11.52
C ALA A 241 -1.50 -16.94 -10.05
N ILE A 242 -2.40 -17.87 -9.75
CA ILE A 242 -3.12 -17.97 -8.48
C ILE A 242 -3.09 -19.35 -7.82
N THR A 243 -2.24 -20.29 -8.25
CA THR A 243 -2.32 -21.64 -7.66
C THR A 243 -1.10 -21.99 -6.84
N GLU A 244 -1.36 -22.45 -5.61
CA GLU A 244 -0.31 -22.75 -4.63
C GLU A 244 0.26 -24.17 -4.71
N ASN A 245 -0.49 -25.19 -5.14
CA ASN A 245 0.02 -26.58 -5.31
C ASN A 245 -0.94 -27.46 -6.13
N ASP A 246 -0.47 -27.92 -7.29
CA ASP A 246 -1.06 -29.03 -8.04
C ASP A 246 0.11 -29.85 -8.61
N GLU A 247 0.19 -31.14 -8.28
CA GLU A 247 1.36 -31.98 -8.59
C GLU A 247 1.56 -32.20 -10.10
N ASP A 248 0.55 -31.92 -10.92
CA ASP A 248 0.56 -32.20 -12.36
C ASP A 248 0.98 -31.00 -13.24
N ILE A 249 1.30 -29.83 -12.67
CA ILE A 249 1.60 -28.60 -13.43
C ILE A 249 2.85 -27.90 -12.87
N VAL A 250 3.79 -27.51 -13.74
CA VAL A 250 4.92 -26.63 -13.38
C VAL A 250 4.36 -25.27 -12.92
N ARG A 251 4.54 -24.93 -11.64
CA ARG A 251 4.10 -23.67 -11.04
C ARG A 251 5.26 -22.94 -10.37
N HIS A 252 5.09 -21.64 -10.19
CA HIS A 252 5.97 -20.79 -9.40
C HIS A 252 5.18 -20.18 -8.25
N ALA A 253 5.84 -19.98 -7.12
CA ALA A 253 5.27 -19.22 -6.02
C ALA A 253 4.88 -17.80 -6.48
N TYR A 254 3.70 -17.34 -6.08
CA TYR A 254 3.41 -15.91 -6.03
C TYR A 254 3.92 -15.33 -4.71
N THR A 255 4.23 -14.04 -4.75
CA THR A 255 4.89 -13.35 -3.65
C THR A 255 3.89 -12.94 -2.58
N ASP A 256 4.38 -12.70 -1.37
CA ASP A 256 3.71 -11.84 -0.40
C ASP A 256 4.36 -10.45 -0.36
N SER A 257 3.70 -9.50 0.32
CA SER A 257 4.22 -8.14 0.48
C SER A 257 5.62 -8.09 1.09
N ALA A 258 5.93 -8.98 2.04
CA ALA A 258 7.21 -9.00 2.74
C ALA A 258 8.39 -9.31 1.80
N SER A 259 8.27 -10.39 1.02
CA SER A 259 9.33 -10.78 0.08
C SER A 259 9.46 -9.83 -1.11
N SER A 260 8.35 -9.27 -1.58
CA SER A 260 8.33 -8.28 -2.67
C SER A 260 8.97 -6.97 -2.24
N ALA A 261 8.52 -6.39 -1.12
CA ALA A 261 9.09 -5.16 -0.58
C ALA A 261 10.56 -5.33 -0.19
N THR A 262 10.94 -6.47 0.42
CA THR A 262 12.36 -6.80 0.67
C THR A 262 13.18 -6.75 -0.62
N SER A 263 12.67 -7.33 -1.71
CA SER A 263 13.38 -7.34 -2.99
C SER A 263 13.51 -5.94 -3.59
N MET A 264 12.48 -5.09 -3.48
CA MET A 264 12.52 -3.68 -3.92
C MET A 264 13.41 -2.80 -3.05
N CYS A 265 13.62 -3.16 -1.77
CA CYS A 265 14.44 -2.43 -0.82
C CYS A 265 15.90 -2.89 -0.74
N THR A 266 16.22 -4.11 -1.20
CA THR A 266 17.58 -4.69 -1.06
C THR A 266 18.21 -5.10 -2.39
N GLY A 267 17.40 -5.37 -3.41
CA GLY A 267 17.85 -5.86 -4.71
C GLY A 267 18.18 -7.36 -4.72
N ILE A 268 17.71 -8.10 -3.72
CA ILE A 268 17.90 -9.54 -3.54
C ILE A 268 16.54 -10.23 -3.34
N LYS A 269 16.31 -11.35 -4.03
CA LYS A 269 15.12 -12.17 -3.84
C LYS A 269 15.17 -12.86 -2.48
N THR A 270 14.01 -13.04 -1.86
CA THR A 270 13.86 -13.76 -0.58
C THR A 270 12.58 -14.59 -0.53
N PHE A 271 12.39 -15.36 0.53
CA PHE A 271 11.21 -16.19 0.75
C PHE A 271 10.01 -15.38 1.26
N ASN A 272 8.79 -15.85 0.96
CA ASN A 272 7.56 -15.25 1.48
C ASN A 272 7.57 -15.13 3.01
N GLY A 273 7.22 -13.96 3.53
CA GLY A 273 7.21 -13.66 4.97
C GLY A 273 8.53 -13.09 5.51
N SER A 274 9.59 -13.02 4.71
CA SER A 274 10.88 -12.45 5.14
C SER A 274 10.91 -10.93 5.08
N ILE A 275 11.51 -10.27 6.07
CA ILE A 275 11.77 -8.82 6.10
C ILE A 275 13.27 -8.58 6.05
N ASN A 276 13.79 -8.24 4.87
CA ASN A 276 15.20 -7.93 4.61
C ASN A 276 16.19 -9.03 5.04
N ILE A 277 15.75 -10.29 5.04
CA ILE A 277 16.63 -11.45 5.23
C ILE A 277 16.77 -12.18 3.88
N ASP A 278 17.96 -12.68 3.54
CA ASP A 278 18.17 -13.52 2.36
C ASP A 278 17.58 -14.93 2.55
N PRO A 279 17.51 -15.77 1.51
CA PRO A 279 16.97 -17.13 1.64
C PRO A 279 17.65 -18.01 2.69
N THR A 280 18.89 -17.69 3.07
CA THR A 280 19.70 -18.48 4.01
C THR A 280 19.63 -17.98 5.46
N GLY A 281 19.00 -16.83 5.71
CA GLY A 281 18.89 -16.25 7.04
C GLY A 281 19.83 -15.06 7.30
N HIS A 282 20.57 -14.56 6.30
CA HIS A 282 21.43 -13.39 6.50
C HIS A 282 20.69 -12.07 6.29
N LYS A 283 20.97 -11.08 7.13
CA LYS A 283 20.42 -9.73 7.01
C LYS A 283 20.97 -9.02 5.78
N LEU A 284 20.09 -8.31 5.09
CA LEU A 284 20.38 -7.54 3.87
C LEU A 284 20.28 -6.05 4.19
N PRO A 285 21.32 -5.23 3.89
CA PRO A 285 21.20 -3.79 4.03
C PRO A 285 20.17 -3.25 3.03
N THR A 286 19.25 -2.41 3.49
CA THR A 286 18.28 -1.75 2.61
C THR A 286 18.89 -0.53 1.94
N VAL A 287 18.26 -0.08 0.84
CA VAL A 287 18.57 1.20 0.19
C VAL A 287 18.44 2.36 1.18
N ALA A 288 17.41 2.37 2.01
CA ALA A 288 17.21 3.41 3.02
C ALA A 288 18.33 3.39 4.06
N PHE A 289 18.69 2.22 4.61
CA PHE A 289 19.79 2.10 5.55
C PHE A 289 21.10 2.64 4.96
N GLN A 290 21.43 2.26 3.72
CA GLN A 290 22.63 2.76 3.04
C GLN A 290 22.56 4.28 2.78
N ALA A 291 21.41 4.80 2.35
CA ALA A 291 21.22 6.24 2.17
C ALA A 291 21.46 7.00 3.49
N GLN A 292 20.98 6.46 4.61
CA GLN A 292 21.17 7.09 5.92
C GLN A 292 22.64 7.08 6.35
N LEU A 293 23.38 6.00 6.09
CA LEU A 293 24.84 5.97 6.31
C LEU A 293 25.58 7.01 5.45
N ASP A 294 25.06 7.32 4.26
CA ASP A 294 25.59 8.33 3.35
C ASP A 294 25.11 9.76 3.70
N GLY A 295 24.37 9.92 4.80
CA GLY A 295 23.93 11.19 5.37
C GLY A 295 22.58 11.72 4.88
N TYR A 296 21.84 10.93 4.11
CA TYR A 296 20.45 11.26 3.77
C TYR A 296 19.53 11.05 4.98
N SER A 297 18.43 11.79 5.04
CA SER A 297 17.33 11.43 5.95
C SER A 297 16.48 10.33 5.34
N VAL A 298 15.86 9.48 6.16
CA VAL A 298 15.04 8.37 5.66
C VAL A 298 13.70 8.26 6.39
N GLY A 299 12.65 7.88 5.68
CA GLY A 299 11.35 7.66 6.30
C GLY A 299 10.45 6.67 5.58
N ALA A 300 9.40 6.24 6.28
CA ALA A 300 8.34 5.40 5.77
C ALA A 300 6.98 5.93 6.22
N VAL A 301 6.03 5.94 5.29
CA VAL A 301 4.62 6.33 5.49
C VAL A 301 3.73 5.20 5.00
N SER A 302 2.70 4.82 5.75
CA SER A 302 1.75 3.77 5.34
C SER A 302 0.33 4.06 5.81
N SER A 303 -0.67 3.70 4.99
CA SER A 303 -2.09 3.70 5.40
C SER A 303 -2.46 2.52 6.31
N VAL A 304 -1.58 1.53 6.45
CA VAL A 304 -1.74 0.33 7.31
C VAL A 304 -0.73 0.38 8.47
N PRO A 305 -0.71 -0.61 9.40
CA PRO A 305 0.16 -0.55 10.57
C PRO A 305 1.63 -0.29 10.29
N ILE A 306 2.27 0.52 11.14
CA ILE A 306 3.66 0.99 10.96
C ILE A 306 4.71 -0.12 10.77
N SER A 307 4.46 -1.33 11.30
CA SER A 307 5.33 -2.51 11.13
C SER A 307 4.73 -3.60 10.27
N HIS A 308 3.70 -3.27 9.47
CA HIS A 308 3.27 -4.14 8.40
C HIS A 308 4.43 -4.36 7.40
N ALA A 309 4.30 -5.37 6.55
CA ALA A 309 5.44 -5.92 5.81
C ALA A 309 6.19 -4.90 4.95
N THR A 310 5.47 -4.05 4.20
CA THR A 310 6.07 -3.06 3.31
C THR A 310 6.83 -1.96 4.06
N PRO A 311 6.24 -1.23 5.04
CA PRO A 311 6.99 -0.23 5.80
C PRO A 311 8.11 -0.86 6.64
N ALA A 312 7.92 -2.07 7.16
CA ALA A 312 8.98 -2.82 7.84
C ALA A 312 10.17 -3.10 6.89
N ALA A 313 9.90 -3.53 5.66
CA ALA A 313 10.92 -3.81 4.66
C ALA A 313 11.70 -2.55 4.21
N ALA A 314 11.24 -1.34 4.51
CA ALA A 314 12.04 -0.14 4.29
C ALA A 314 13.37 -0.18 5.06
N TYR A 315 13.40 -0.79 6.26
CA TYR A 315 14.51 -0.58 7.19
C TYR A 315 14.81 -1.72 8.17
N ALA A 316 13.80 -2.46 8.64
CA ALA A 316 13.93 -3.47 9.69
C ALA A 316 14.44 -4.82 9.18
N HIS A 317 14.81 -5.72 10.10
CA HIS A 317 15.21 -7.10 9.78
C HIS A 317 14.43 -8.10 10.63
N ASN A 318 13.77 -9.06 9.98
CA ASN A 318 13.20 -10.20 10.69
C ASN A 318 12.98 -11.39 9.75
N VAL A 319 13.19 -12.61 10.23
CA VAL A 319 12.85 -13.83 9.48
C VAL A 319 11.34 -14.00 9.28
N SER A 320 10.50 -13.22 9.97
CA SER A 320 9.04 -13.25 9.89
C SER A 320 8.44 -11.85 9.91
N ARG A 321 7.57 -11.56 8.93
CA ARG A 321 6.74 -10.35 8.86
C ARG A 321 5.76 -10.20 10.03
N ASN A 322 5.54 -11.28 10.77
CA ASN A 322 4.56 -11.28 11.86
C ASN A 322 5.13 -10.81 13.19
N ASP A 323 6.43 -10.51 13.29
CA ASP A 323 7.10 -10.07 14.51
C ASP A 323 7.00 -8.55 14.72
N TYR A 324 5.77 -8.06 14.80
CA TYR A 324 5.44 -6.63 14.68
C TYR A 324 6.13 -5.72 15.70
N GLN A 325 6.22 -6.12 16.98
CA GLN A 325 6.87 -5.30 18.01
C GLN A 325 8.37 -5.16 17.73
N ASP A 326 9.07 -6.23 17.38
CA ASP A 326 10.51 -6.17 17.07
C ASP A 326 10.80 -5.48 15.74
N LEU A 327 9.93 -5.64 14.74
CA LEU A 327 9.99 -4.84 13.52
C LEU A 327 9.86 -3.35 13.82
N THR A 328 8.93 -2.96 14.68
CA THR A 328 8.78 -1.55 15.13
C THR A 328 10.01 -1.08 15.90
N ARG A 329 10.60 -1.92 16.77
CA ARG A 329 11.83 -1.58 17.50
C ARG A 329 12.98 -1.26 16.53
N ASP A 330 13.16 -2.06 15.50
CA ASP A 330 14.14 -1.77 14.43
C ASP A 330 13.84 -0.46 13.69
N LEU A 331 12.57 -0.23 13.31
CA LEU A 331 12.14 0.99 12.62
C LEU A 331 12.41 2.24 13.46
N LEU A 332 12.31 2.15 14.79
CA LEU A 332 12.50 3.26 15.72
C LEU A 332 13.93 3.37 16.26
N GLY A 333 14.77 2.36 16.06
CA GLY A 333 16.15 2.30 16.54
C GLY A 333 16.28 1.90 18.02
N LEU A 334 15.38 1.02 18.46
CA LEU A 334 15.42 0.32 19.74
C LEU A 334 16.01 -1.09 19.56
N PRO A 335 16.51 -1.74 20.62
CA PRO A 335 16.95 -3.14 20.56
C PRO A 335 15.79 -4.06 20.15
N SER A 336 16.04 -4.92 19.17
CA SER A 336 15.10 -5.96 18.72
C SER A 336 15.72 -7.35 18.87
N VAL A 337 14.93 -8.40 18.69
CA VAL A 337 15.44 -9.78 18.61
C VAL A 337 16.48 -9.94 17.49
N ALA A 338 16.33 -9.20 16.39
CA ALA A 338 17.30 -9.21 15.31
C ALA A 338 18.56 -8.41 15.70
N HIS A 339 18.43 -7.29 16.42
CA HIS A 339 19.56 -6.40 16.75
C HIS A 339 19.62 -6.09 18.26
N PRO A 340 19.95 -7.09 19.11
CA PRO A 340 19.86 -6.93 20.56
C PRO A 340 20.97 -6.05 21.15
N ASP A 341 22.18 -6.12 20.60
CA ASP A 341 23.36 -5.41 21.13
C ASP A 341 23.66 -4.09 20.43
N GLN A 342 23.34 -4.01 19.14
CA GLN A 342 23.60 -2.85 18.28
C GLN A 342 22.32 -2.51 17.51
N PRO A 343 21.38 -1.80 18.15
CA PRO A 343 20.17 -1.35 17.49
C PRO A 343 20.48 -0.58 16.21
N LEU A 344 19.59 -0.70 15.23
CA LEU A 344 19.68 0.15 14.04
C LEU A 344 19.55 1.63 14.45
N PRO A 345 20.02 2.58 13.63
CA PRO A 345 19.83 4.00 13.91
C PRO A 345 18.35 4.40 14.05
N GLY A 346 17.45 3.69 13.35
CA GLY A 346 16.02 3.99 13.21
C GLY A 346 15.75 5.01 12.09
N LEU A 347 14.53 5.00 11.57
CA LEU A 347 14.04 5.97 10.59
C LEU A 347 14.00 7.39 11.19
N ASP A 348 14.14 8.41 10.36
CA ASP A 348 13.97 9.80 10.78
C ASP A 348 12.48 10.21 10.83
N VAL A 349 11.65 9.54 10.01
CA VAL A 349 10.19 9.65 10.05
C VAL A 349 9.56 8.27 9.90
N LEU A 350 8.62 7.93 10.78
CA LEU A 350 7.73 6.79 10.64
C LEU A 350 6.30 7.26 10.87
N ILE A 351 5.41 7.10 9.89
CA ILE A 351 4.01 7.49 10.03
C ILE A 351 3.13 6.35 9.52
N GLY A 352 2.14 5.93 10.28
CA GLY A 352 1.14 5.01 9.77
C GLY A 352 0.13 4.54 10.81
N GLY A 353 -0.48 3.40 10.49
CA GLY A 353 -1.53 2.78 11.27
C GLY A 353 -1.05 2.04 12.54
N GLY A 354 -1.98 1.33 13.16
CA GLY A 354 -1.78 0.35 14.23
C GLY A 354 -2.38 0.77 15.57
N TYR A 355 -2.78 2.04 15.69
CA TYR A 355 -3.33 2.59 16.92
C TYR A 355 -4.57 1.82 17.41
N GLY A 356 -4.63 1.58 18.72
CA GLY A 356 -5.78 0.94 19.37
C GLY A 356 -5.89 -0.58 19.20
N VAL A 357 -5.03 -1.22 18.39
CA VAL A 357 -5.06 -2.67 18.19
C VAL A 357 -4.25 -3.37 19.27
N THR A 358 -4.93 -4.15 20.11
CA THR A 358 -4.30 -4.81 21.26
C THR A 358 -4.53 -6.32 21.29
N ALA A 359 -3.59 -7.05 21.89
CA ALA A 359 -3.74 -8.47 22.16
C ALA A 359 -3.11 -8.84 23.51
N LYS A 360 -3.68 -9.86 24.16
CA LYS A 360 -3.12 -10.45 25.39
C LYS A 360 -1.95 -11.39 25.09
N THR A 361 -1.97 -12.00 23.92
CA THR A 361 -0.95 -12.93 23.43
C THR A 361 -0.92 -12.84 21.92
N ASN A 362 0.27 -12.87 21.30
CA ASN A 362 0.43 -12.97 19.86
C ASN A 362 1.58 -13.94 19.56
N ARG A 363 1.29 -15.24 19.42
CA ARG A 363 2.32 -16.29 19.25
C ARG A 363 3.23 -16.07 18.04
N PRO A 364 2.74 -15.59 16.89
CA PRO A 364 3.60 -15.27 15.74
C PRO A 364 4.74 -14.27 16.03
N GLN A 365 4.62 -13.42 17.05
CA GLN A 365 5.64 -12.46 17.49
C GLN A 365 6.70 -13.07 18.42
N GLY A 366 6.78 -14.39 18.53
CA GLY A 366 7.76 -15.04 19.40
C GLY A 366 7.46 -14.90 20.89
N SER A 367 8.46 -15.20 21.71
CA SER A 367 8.37 -15.33 23.16
C SER A 367 8.51 -14.01 23.92
N ASN A 368 9.06 -12.97 23.28
CA ASN A 368 9.26 -11.63 23.82
C ASN A 368 8.09 -10.67 23.54
N PHE A 369 6.99 -11.15 22.93
CA PHE A 369 5.77 -10.37 22.79
C PHE A 369 5.26 -9.84 24.13
N GLU A 370 5.00 -8.53 24.18
CA GLU A 370 4.42 -7.86 25.34
C GLU A 370 2.92 -7.66 25.17
N PRO A 371 2.07 -8.07 26.15
CA PRO A 371 0.64 -7.81 26.11
C PRO A 371 0.32 -6.32 26.06
N GLY A 372 -0.62 -5.94 25.19
CA GLY A 372 -0.94 -4.54 24.93
C GLY A 372 -1.08 -4.30 23.44
N SER A 373 -0.62 -3.15 22.97
CA SER A 373 -0.55 -2.85 21.53
C SER A 373 0.29 -3.89 20.80
N ILE A 374 -0.25 -4.42 19.70
CA ILE A 374 0.45 -5.47 18.95
C ILE A 374 1.57 -4.93 18.07
N TYR A 375 1.62 -3.62 17.83
CA TYR A 375 2.56 -2.99 16.91
C TYR A 375 3.60 -2.13 17.63
N LEU A 376 3.25 -1.50 18.76
CA LEU A 376 4.14 -0.58 19.48
C LEU A 376 3.80 -0.61 20.96
N THR A 377 4.70 -1.14 21.80
CA THR A 377 4.45 -1.25 23.24
C THR A 377 4.46 0.13 23.91
N ASP A 378 3.76 0.26 25.03
CA ASP A 378 3.77 1.50 25.83
C ASP A 378 5.19 1.84 26.30
N ALA A 379 6.00 0.83 26.64
CA ALA A 379 7.38 1.00 27.07
C ALA A 379 8.29 1.49 25.93
N ASP A 380 8.13 0.94 24.72
CA ASP A 380 8.86 1.39 23.54
C ASP A 380 8.47 2.82 23.17
N LEU A 381 7.16 3.15 23.22
CA LEU A 381 6.66 4.51 22.98
C LEU A 381 7.23 5.52 23.99
N GLU A 382 7.22 5.17 25.29
CA GLU A 382 7.79 6.02 26.34
C GLU A 382 9.30 6.25 26.12
N ALA A 383 10.04 5.23 25.71
CA ALA A 383 11.49 5.28 25.50
C ALA A 383 11.90 6.16 24.31
N ILE A 384 11.08 6.25 23.27
CA ILE A 384 11.40 7.04 22.07
C ILE A 384 10.93 8.48 22.14
N ASP A 385 10.00 8.80 23.04
CA ASP A 385 9.39 10.13 23.15
C ASP A 385 10.42 11.18 23.59
N SER A 386 10.52 12.24 22.80
CA SER A 386 11.34 13.42 23.07
C SER A 386 11.00 14.14 24.37
N GLN A 387 9.78 13.99 24.90
CA GLN A 387 9.42 14.47 26.23
C GLN A 387 10.14 13.71 27.34
N ASN A 388 10.57 12.48 27.06
CA ASN A 388 11.35 11.59 27.95
C ASN A 388 12.80 11.42 27.47
N GLU A 389 13.37 12.49 26.89
CA GLU A 389 14.75 12.51 26.35
C GLU A 389 14.98 11.64 25.10
N GLY A 390 13.93 11.03 24.55
CA GLY A 390 13.96 10.27 23.32
C GLY A 390 14.17 11.11 22.04
N LYS A 391 14.24 10.40 20.91
CA LYS A 391 14.56 10.99 19.60
C LYS A 391 13.35 11.55 18.86
N TYR A 392 12.14 11.07 19.18
CA TYR A 392 10.95 11.28 18.37
C TYR A 392 9.98 12.25 19.03
N LEU A 393 9.51 13.21 18.25
CA LEU A 393 8.26 13.87 18.53
C LEU A 393 7.13 12.92 18.11
N ILE A 394 6.17 12.72 18.99
CA ILE A 394 5.06 11.79 18.80
C ILE A 394 3.78 12.58 18.44
N SER A 395 3.09 12.13 17.40
CA SER A 395 1.71 12.50 17.12
C SER A 395 0.89 11.24 16.98
N GLU A 396 -0.11 11.06 17.83
CA GLU A 396 -0.97 9.88 17.82
C GLU A 396 -2.44 10.27 17.74
N ARG A 397 -3.26 9.34 17.24
CA ARG A 397 -4.71 9.52 17.20
C ARG A 397 -5.22 9.88 18.59
N THR A 398 -5.82 11.06 18.72
CA THR A 398 -6.28 11.59 20.01
C THR A 398 -7.75 11.97 19.93
N ALA A 399 -8.54 11.54 20.92
CA ALA A 399 -9.98 11.76 20.94
C ALA A 399 -10.34 13.26 20.88
N GLY A 400 -11.14 13.65 19.89
CA GLY A 400 -11.59 15.03 19.66
C GLY A 400 -10.52 16.00 19.14
N VAL A 401 -9.38 15.48 18.66
CA VAL A 401 -8.32 16.26 18.02
C VAL A 401 -8.26 15.88 16.55
N ASN A 402 -8.33 16.87 15.65
CA ASN A 402 -8.18 16.62 14.22
C ASN A 402 -6.78 16.04 13.92
N GLY A 403 -6.73 14.88 13.28
CA GLY A 403 -5.50 14.12 13.07
C GLY A 403 -4.53 14.80 12.12
N SER A 404 -5.04 15.48 11.08
CA SER A 404 -4.25 16.24 10.11
C SER A 404 -3.55 17.43 10.76
N ASP A 405 -4.31 18.27 11.49
CA ASP A 405 -3.78 19.42 12.19
C ASP A 405 -2.71 19.02 13.22
N ALA A 406 -2.99 17.96 14.00
CA ALA A 406 -2.05 17.46 14.99
C ALA A 406 -0.76 16.92 14.36
N LEU A 407 -0.86 16.14 13.28
CA LEU A 407 0.30 15.59 12.58
C LEU A 407 1.15 16.68 11.95
N GLN A 408 0.53 17.66 11.29
CA GLN A 408 1.25 18.75 10.64
C GLN A 408 1.96 19.64 11.67
N ALA A 409 1.30 19.99 12.78
CA ALA A 409 1.93 20.75 13.86
C ALA A 409 3.13 20.00 14.46
N ALA A 410 3.00 18.69 14.66
CA ALA A 410 4.08 17.81 15.10
C ALA A 410 5.26 17.79 14.10
N ALA A 411 4.98 17.71 12.80
CA ALA A 411 5.99 17.72 11.76
C ALA A 411 6.76 19.05 11.70
N GLU A 412 6.07 20.18 11.79
CA GLU A 412 6.70 21.51 11.83
C GLU A 412 7.58 21.70 13.07
N GLN A 413 7.11 21.21 14.22
CA GLN A 413 7.91 21.22 15.44
C GLN A 413 9.13 20.29 15.32
N ALA A 414 8.99 19.09 14.76
CA ALA A 414 10.10 18.18 14.54
C ALA A 414 11.16 18.78 13.61
N ALA A 415 10.72 19.40 12.50
CA ALA A 415 11.58 20.10 11.55
C ALA A 415 12.37 21.26 12.18
N THR A 416 11.71 22.07 13.02
CA THR A 416 12.35 23.24 13.66
C THR A 416 13.25 22.89 14.85
N THR A 417 12.97 21.77 15.52
CA THR A 417 13.75 21.29 16.68
C THR A 417 14.77 20.22 16.33
N ASN A 418 14.88 19.85 15.05
CA ASN A 418 15.76 18.78 14.55
C ASN A 418 15.53 17.45 15.29
N LYS A 419 14.25 17.12 15.49
CA LYS A 419 13.78 15.85 16.06
C LYS A 419 13.24 14.95 14.96
N ARG A 420 13.17 13.65 15.26
CA ARG A 420 12.49 12.67 14.42
C ARG A 420 10.99 12.73 14.65
N LEU A 421 10.20 12.13 13.77
CA LEU A 421 8.73 12.12 13.89
C LEU A 421 8.20 10.69 13.89
N LEU A 422 7.36 10.37 14.87
CA LEU A 422 6.45 9.22 14.83
C LEU A 422 5.02 9.73 14.70
N GLY A 423 4.31 9.30 13.67
CA GLY A 423 2.86 9.43 13.54
C GLY A 423 2.19 8.07 13.73
N PHE A 424 1.34 7.91 14.76
CA PHE A 424 0.69 6.63 15.08
C PHE A 424 -0.84 6.77 15.12
N TYR A 425 -1.47 6.39 14.02
CA TYR A 425 -2.89 6.56 13.76
C TYR A 425 -3.56 5.22 13.50
N GLY A 426 -4.86 5.23 13.19
CA GLY A 426 -5.62 4.04 12.89
C GLY A 426 -7.07 4.13 13.36
N ALA A 427 -7.95 3.52 12.59
CA ALA A 427 -9.34 3.27 12.93
C ALA A 427 -9.53 1.80 13.31
N HIS A 428 -10.68 1.22 12.93
CA HIS A 428 -10.91 -0.20 13.08
C HIS A 428 -9.75 -1.02 12.48
N LYS A 429 -9.36 -2.12 13.14
CA LYS A 429 -8.22 -2.99 12.77
C LYS A 429 -6.84 -2.29 12.61
N GLY A 430 -6.74 -1.00 12.94
CA GLY A 430 -5.48 -0.25 12.92
C GLY A 430 -5.03 0.25 11.55
N HIS A 431 -5.89 0.28 10.53
CA HIS A 431 -5.59 0.99 9.27
C HIS A 431 -6.36 2.31 9.21
N LEU A 432 -6.02 3.16 8.24
CA LEU A 432 -6.80 4.35 7.95
C LEU A 432 -8.22 3.99 7.44
N PRO A 433 -9.23 4.84 7.70
CA PRO A 433 -10.55 4.64 7.12
C PRO A 433 -10.52 4.51 5.59
N PHE A 434 -11.22 3.50 5.05
CA PHE A 434 -11.43 3.37 3.62
C PHE A 434 -12.29 4.52 3.08
N ALA A 435 -11.71 5.38 2.24
CA ALA A 435 -12.53 6.14 1.31
C ALA A 435 -13.13 5.14 0.30
N THR A 436 -14.44 5.24 0.07
CA THR A 436 -15.14 4.58 -1.06
C THR A 436 -14.77 5.25 -2.38
N ALA A 437 -15.17 4.66 -3.51
CA ALA A 437 -14.86 5.19 -4.84
C ALA A 437 -15.29 6.65 -5.03
N ASN A 438 -16.44 7.04 -4.47
CA ASN A 438 -16.95 8.41 -4.50
C ASN A 438 -16.34 9.33 -3.41
N GLY A 439 -15.55 8.79 -2.48
CA GLY A 439 -14.89 9.49 -1.39
C GLY A 439 -15.77 9.84 -0.18
N ASP A 440 -16.97 9.26 -0.05
CA ASP A 440 -17.93 9.60 1.02
C ASP A 440 -17.86 8.73 2.28
N TYR A 441 -17.01 7.69 2.26
CA TYR A 441 -16.82 6.73 3.36
C TYR A 441 -18.10 5.94 3.73
N GLN A 442 -19.08 5.87 2.83
CA GLN A 442 -20.25 5.03 3.03
C GLN A 442 -19.82 3.56 3.08
N CYS A 443 -20.17 2.85 4.14
CA CYS A 443 -19.72 1.47 4.32
C CYS A 443 -20.13 0.58 3.14
N ALA A 444 -19.14 0.05 2.41
CA ALA A 444 -19.34 -0.93 1.35
C ALA A 444 -19.07 -2.35 1.88
N PRO A 445 -19.94 -3.34 1.62
CA PRO A 445 -19.72 -4.71 2.06
C PRO A 445 -18.66 -5.42 1.22
N GLY A 446 -17.82 -6.24 1.85
CA GLY A 446 -16.99 -7.23 1.16
C GLY A 446 -17.30 -8.67 1.58
N ILE A 447 -16.34 -9.58 1.46
CA ILE A 447 -16.50 -11.01 1.80
C ILE A 447 -16.63 -11.23 3.31
N ALA A 448 -15.94 -10.40 4.10
CA ALA A 448 -15.96 -10.44 5.54
C ALA A 448 -17.15 -9.61 6.06
N GLU A 449 -16.92 -8.36 6.45
CA GLU A 449 -17.93 -7.46 6.98
C GLU A 449 -17.75 -6.05 6.41
N ALA A 450 -18.84 -5.28 6.32
CA ALA A 450 -18.75 -3.89 5.91
C ALA A 450 -18.08 -3.07 7.03
N GLU A 451 -17.04 -2.33 6.69
CA GLU A 451 -16.38 -1.43 7.63
C GLU A 451 -17.04 -0.06 7.63
N CYS A 452 -17.44 0.40 8.81
CA CYS A 452 -18.11 1.67 9.00
C CYS A 452 -17.31 2.57 9.93
N TYR A 453 -17.21 3.84 9.56
CA TYR A 453 -16.44 4.83 10.29
C TYR A 453 -17.34 5.86 10.94
N SER A 454 -17.07 6.15 12.21
CA SER A 454 -17.70 7.27 12.89
C SER A 454 -17.11 8.60 12.41
N PRO A 455 -17.80 9.74 12.62
CA PRO A 455 -17.20 11.06 12.35
C PRO A 455 -15.86 11.27 13.06
N ALA A 456 -15.67 10.67 14.24
CA ALA A 456 -14.41 10.72 14.97
C ALA A 456 -13.31 9.90 14.28
N ASP A 457 -13.63 8.74 13.69
CA ASP A 457 -12.65 7.98 12.91
C ASP A 457 -12.15 8.76 11.70
N LEU A 458 -13.03 9.54 11.06
CA LEU A 458 -12.68 10.35 9.90
C LEU A 458 -11.92 11.63 10.27
N ASP A 459 -12.26 12.28 11.40
CA ASP A 459 -11.64 13.54 11.83
C ASP A 459 -10.29 13.33 12.55
N GLU A 460 -10.17 12.28 13.37
CA GLU A 460 -8.99 12.03 14.22
C GLU A 460 -7.85 11.31 13.50
N ASN A 461 -8.07 10.89 12.26
CA ASN A 461 -7.05 10.27 11.41
C ASN A 461 -6.69 11.21 10.23
N PRO A 462 -5.39 11.42 9.95
CA PRO A 462 -4.98 12.08 8.72
C PRO A 462 -5.12 11.14 7.53
N THR A 463 -5.25 11.71 6.34
CA THR A 463 -5.18 10.99 5.06
C THR A 463 -3.73 10.61 4.72
N LEU A 464 -3.56 9.63 3.82
CA LEU A 464 -2.21 9.23 3.35
C LEU A 464 -1.45 10.40 2.69
N ALA A 465 -2.15 11.28 1.99
CA ALA A 465 -1.56 12.48 1.40
C ALA A 465 -1.04 13.46 2.47
N GLU A 466 -1.80 13.69 3.55
CA GLU A 466 -1.38 14.54 4.67
C GLU A 466 -0.22 13.92 5.44
N MET A 467 -0.24 12.60 5.66
CA MET A 467 0.91 11.88 6.24
C MET A 467 2.17 12.03 5.37
N THR A 468 2.02 11.93 4.06
CA THR A 468 3.11 12.12 3.10
C THR A 468 3.68 13.55 3.16
N GLN A 469 2.81 14.56 3.23
CA GLN A 469 3.21 15.96 3.37
C GLN A 469 3.96 16.22 4.68
N ALA A 470 3.48 15.66 5.80
CA ALA A 470 4.13 15.75 7.09
C ALA A 470 5.53 15.12 7.08
N ALA A 471 5.68 13.94 6.47
CA ALA A 471 6.98 13.29 6.31
C ALA A 471 7.96 14.14 5.50
N ILE A 472 7.52 14.69 4.37
CA ILE A 472 8.35 15.57 3.53
C ILE A 472 8.76 16.83 4.31
N THR A 473 7.86 17.39 5.13
CA THR A 473 8.15 18.57 5.97
C THR A 473 9.37 18.35 6.86
N VAL A 474 9.45 17.18 7.51
CA VAL A 474 10.59 16.83 8.37
C VAL A 474 11.84 16.48 7.54
N LEU A 475 11.70 15.56 6.57
CA LEU A 475 12.84 15.02 5.82
C LEU A 475 13.53 16.05 4.92
N SER A 476 12.78 17.00 4.36
CA SER A 476 13.32 18.04 3.47
C SER A 476 14.23 19.05 4.16
N THR A 477 14.28 19.05 5.50
CA THR A 477 15.21 19.89 6.28
C THR A 477 16.68 19.50 6.08
N ASN A 478 16.95 18.25 5.65
CA ASN A 478 18.30 17.77 5.43
C ASN A 478 18.84 18.25 4.05
N PRO A 479 19.91 19.08 4.01
CA PRO A 479 20.44 19.60 2.75
C PRO A 479 21.05 18.53 1.84
N LYS A 480 21.44 17.37 2.39
CA LYS A 480 21.91 16.21 1.62
C LYS A 480 20.79 15.60 0.78
N GLY A 481 19.55 15.69 1.25
CA GLY A 481 18.37 15.08 0.66
C GLY A 481 17.81 13.95 1.52
N PHE A 482 16.84 13.22 0.98
CA PHE A 482 16.18 12.12 1.67
C PHE A 482 15.72 10.98 0.76
N TRP A 483 15.47 9.82 1.38
CA TRP A 483 14.74 8.70 0.82
C TRP A 483 13.42 8.51 1.58
N LEU A 484 12.31 8.31 0.87
CA LEU A 484 10.99 8.14 1.48
C LEU A 484 10.23 7.01 0.80
N MET A 485 9.74 6.06 1.60
CA MET A 485 8.71 5.12 1.18
C MET A 485 7.31 5.64 1.55
N VAL A 486 6.36 5.53 0.63
CA VAL A 486 4.93 5.77 0.89
C VAL A 486 4.14 4.56 0.43
N GLU A 487 3.27 4.03 1.29
CA GLU A 487 2.46 2.85 1.00
C GLU A 487 0.97 3.18 1.08
N ALA A 488 0.25 2.92 0.00
CA ALA A 488 -1.21 2.73 0.01
C ALA A 488 -1.48 1.23 0.22
N GLY A 489 -1.37 0.78 1.48
CA GLY A 489 -1.41 -0.63 1.86
C GLY A 489 -2.83 -1.20 1.95
N ASP A 490 -3.81 -0.32 2.09
CA ASP A 490 -5.22 -0.60 2.19
C ASP A 490 -5.84 -1.06 0.86
N VAL A 491 -5.16 -0.84 -0.29
CA VAL A 491 -5.59 -1.41 -1.58
C VAL A 491 -5.62 -2.94 -1.53
N ASP A 492 -4.58 -3.57 -0.99
CA ASP A 492 -4.51 -5.03 -0.81
C ASP A 492 -5.61 -5.52 0.13
N TRP A 493 -5.85 -4.80 1.22
CA TRP A 493 -6.86 -5.18 2.22
C TRP A 493 -8.27 -5.13 1.63
N ALA A 494 -8.57 -4.12 0.81
CA ALA A 494 -9.82 -4.05 0.07
C ALA A 494 -9.95 -5.18 -0.97
N ASN A 495 -8.84 -5.57 -1.62
CA ASN A 495 -8.84 -6.68 -2.57
C ASN A 495 -8.97 -8.04 -1.89
N HIS A 496 -8.36 -8.28 -0.73
CA HIS A 496 -8.62 -9.48 0.10
C HIS A 496 -10.08 -9.58 0.53
N ASP A 497 -10.78 -8.46 0.62
CA ASP A 497 -12.20 -8.43 0.95
C ASP A 497 -13.11 -8.50 -0.30
N ASP A 498 -12.56 -8.75 -1.50
CA ASP A 498 -13.22 -8.65 -2.81
C ASP A 498 -14.14 -7.41 -2.89
N ASN A 499 -13.60 -6.27 -2.47
CA ASN A 499 -14.34 -5.03 -2.30
C ASN A 499 -13.88 -4.00 -3.32
N LEU A 500 -14.57 -3.96 -4.47
CA LEU A 500 -14.25 -3.09 -5.59
C LEU A 500 -14.39 -1.60 -5.25
N ASP A 501 -15.37 -1.25 -4.41
CA ASP A 501 -15.63 0.12 -4.00
C ASP A 501 -14.49 0.68 -3.14
N ASN A 502 -14.14 -0.04 -2.07
CA ASN A 502 -13.02 0.30 -1.21
C ASN A 502 -11.68 0.23 -1.98
N SER A 503 -11.52 -0.73 -2.90
CA SER A 503 -10.30 -0.88 -3.71
C SER A 503 -10.07 0.34 -4.60
N ILE A 504 -11.11 0.83 -5.30
CA ILE A 504 -11.02 2.04 -6.11
C ILE A 504 -10.70 3.27 -5.24
N GLY A 505 -11.38 3.42 -4.10
CA GLY A 505 -11.14 4.56 -3.21
C GLY A 505 -9.75 4.55 -2.56
N ALA A 506 -9.23 3.38 -2.19
CA ALA A 506 -7.85 3.22 -1.71
C ALA A 506 -6.81 3.58 -2.79
N VAL A 507 -7.06 3.23 -4.06
CA VAL A 507 -6.22 3.69 -5.18
C VAL A 507 -6.25 5.21 -5.30
N PHE A 508 -7.40 5.86 -5.07
CA PHE A 508 -7.46 7.33 -5.06
C PHE A 508 -6.68 7.94 -3.91
N SER A 509 -6.75 7.36 -2.70
CA SER A 509 -5.93 7.77 -1.55
C SER A 509 -4.43 7.75 -1.89
N GLY A 510 -3.95 6.68 -2.52
CA GLY A 510 -2.57 6.59 -3.02
C GLY A 510 -2.26 7.59 -4.15
N ASP A 511 -3.17 7.81 -5.10
CA ASP A 511 -2.99 8.78 -6.20
C ASP A 511 -2.86 10.22 -5.68
N GLU A 512 -3.59 10.58 -4.61
CA GLU A 512 -3.43 11.86 -3.91
C GLU A 512 -2.05 11.98 -3.24
N ALA A 513 -1.52 10.91 -2.66
CA ALA A 513 -0.16 10.89 -2.10
C ALA A 513 0.91 11.07 -3.21
N VAL A 514 0.75 10.42 -4.36
CA VAL A 514 1.62 10.65 -5.53
C VAL A 514 1.52 12.10 -6.01
N ARG A 515 0.31 12.68 -6.02
CA ARG A 515 0.13 14.10 -6.35
C ARG A 515 0.88 15.01 -5.39
N THR A 516 0.81 14.73 -4.09
CA THR A 516 1.55 15.46 -3.06
C THR A 516 3.06 15.43 -3.32
N VAL A 517 3.63 14.26 -3.60
CA VAL A 517 5.06 14.10 -3.92
C VAL A 517 5.45 14.86 -5.18
N THR A 518 4.72 14.65 -6.29
CA THR A 518 5.05 15.26 -7.59
C THR A 518 4.92 16.78 -7.54
N HIS A 519 3.88 17.32 -6.90
CA HIS A 519 3.74 18.77 -6.67
C HIS A 519 4.88 19.32 -5.81
N TRP A 520 5.28 18.61 -4.75
CA TRP A 520 6.41 19.04 -3.93
C TRP A 520 7.71 19.09 -4.74
N VAL A 521 7.97 18.08 -5.58
CA VAL A 521 9.14 18.05 -6.48
C VAL A 521 9.13 19.26 -7.43
N GLU A 522 8.00 19.55 -8.06
CA GLU A 522 7.88 20.66 -9.01
C GLU A 522 7.98 22.05 -8.36
N GLN A 523 7.61 22.17 -7.07
CA GLN A 523 7.62 23.44 -6.35
C GLN A 523 8.92 23.71 -5.57
N ASN A 524 9.56 22.66 -5.05
CA ASN A 524 10.67 22.78 -4.08
C ASN A 524 11.98 22.14 -4.59
N SER A 525 11.95 21.44 -5.71
CA SER A 525 13.07 20.71 -6.29
C SER A 525 12.99 20.74 -7.83
N ASN A 526 13.39 19.67 -8.50
CA ASN A 526 13.23 19.42 -9.93
C ASN A 526 13.47 17.92 -10.24
N TRP A 527 13.14 17.50 -11.46
CA TRP A 527 13.30 16.12 -11.94
C TRP A 527 14.75 15.70 -12.25
N GLN A 528 15.72 16.62 -12.15
CA GLN A 528 17.15 16.27 -12.14
C GLN A 528 17.68 16.00 -10.73
N GLU A 529 17.02 16.44 -9.67
CA GLU A 529 17.44 16.11 -8.31
C GLU A 529 16.57 15.03 -7.68
N SER A 530 15.46 14.68 -8.32
CA SER A 530 14.42 13.81 -7.76
C SER A 530 14.15 12.59 -8.62
N VAL A 531 13.98 11.43 -7.99
CA VAL A 531 13.48 10.19 -8.62
C VAL A 531 12.25 9.74 -7.86
N VAL A 532 11.16 9.52 -8.59
CA VAL A 532 9.91 8.96 -8.02
C VAL A 532 9.62 7.65 -8.75
N ILE A 533 9.37 6.60 -7.99
CA ILE A 533 8.97 5.28 -8.47
C ILE A 533 7.59 4.98 -7.89
N VAL A 534 6.63 4.64 -8.75
CA VAL A 534 5.29 4.22 -8.36
C VAL A 534 5.04 2.83 -8.94
N THR A 535 4.71 1.88 -8.07
CA THR A 535 4.44 0.49 -8.47
C THR A 535 3.58 -0.21 -7.41
N ALA A 536 3.38 -1.52 -7.57
CA ALA A 536 2.80 -2.39 -6.55
C ALA A 536 3.79 -3.51 -6.24
N ASP A 537 3.56 -4.20 -5.14
CA ASP A 537 4.35 -5.33 -4.68
C ASP A 537 3.87 -6.66 -5.31
N HIS A 538 2.57 -6.80 -5.56
CA HIS A 538 1.91 -7.88 -6.28
C HIS A 538 0.53 -7.46 -6.78
N GLY A 539 -0.23 -8.41 -7.31
CA GLY A 539 -1.60 -8.21 -7.78
C GLY A 539 -2.57 -9.18 -7.14
N HIS A 540 -3.88 -8.91 -7.26
CA HIS A 540 -4.93 -9.74 -6.66
C HIS A 540 -5.77 -10.53 -7.68
N TYR A 541 -5.41 -10.48 -8.96
CA TYR A 541 -6.08 -11.23 -10.02
C TYR A 541 -7.54 -10.82 -10.26
N LEU A 542 -7.80 -9.52 -10.18
CA LEU A 542 -9.05 -8.90 -10.62
C LEU A 542 -9.16 -8.98 -12.14
N PHE A 543 -10.37 -9.14 -12.66
CA PHE A 543 -10.72 -8.93 -14.06
C PHE A 543 -11.95 -8.02 -14.18
N LEU A 544 -11.95 -7.15 -15.19
CA LEU A 544 -13.11 -6.32 -15.53
C LEU A 544 -13.82 -6.90 -16.76
N ASP A 545 -15.01 -7.47 -16.55
CA ASP A 545 -15.84 -8.09 -17.59
C ASP A 545 -16.67 -7.07 -18.39
N GLN A 546 -17.19 -6.05 -17.71
CA GLN A 546 -17.97 -4.94 -18.30
C GLN A 546 -17.47 -3.60 -17.76
N PRO A 547 -16.26 -3.17 -18.14
CA PRO A 547 -15.61 -1.96 -17.64
C PRO A 547 -16.46 -0.68 -17.83
N GLU A 548 -17.33 -0.63 -18.83
CA GLU A 548 -18.26 0.48 -19.06
C GLU A 548 -19.24 0.72 -17.90
N SER A 549 -19.52 -0.32 -17.09
CA SER A 549 -20.41 -0.22 -15.93
C SER A 549 -19.79 0.55 -14.76
N LEU A 550 -18.48 0.81 -14.80
CA LEU A 550 -17.77 1.64 -13.83
C LEU A 550 -17.86 3.13 -14.14
N ILE A 551 -18.44 3.51 -15.29
CA ILE A 551 -18.60 4.93 -15.65
C ILE A 551 -19.83 5.48 -14.91
N PRO A 552 -19.68 6.50 -14.05
CA PRO A 552 -20.81 7.11 -13.36
C PRO A 552 -21.84 7.69 -14.34
N THR A 553 -23.12 7.65 -13.99
CA THR A 553 -24.16 8.28 -14.82
C THR A 553 -24.15 9.80 -14.63
N ALA A 554 -24.72 10.56 -15.58
CA ALA A 554 -24.71 12.03 -15.53
C ALA A 554 -25.37 12.64 -14.27
N SER A 555 -26.21 11.89 -13.55
CA SER A 555 -26.79 12.29 -12.26
C SER A 555 -25.84 12.20 -11.07
N GLU A 556 -24.68 11.55 -11.24
CA GLU A 556 -23.72 11.21 -10.17
C GLU A 556 -22.50 12.14 -10.18
N THR A 557 -22.37 12.97 -11.23
CA THR A 557 -21.24 13.89 -11.44
C THR A 557 -21.49 15.31 -10.91
N LYS A 558 -22.50 15.49 -10.04
CA LYS A 558 -22.97 16.79 -9.56
C LYS A 558 -22.66 17.07 -8.11
#